data_AF-A0A7V9GEB8-F1
#
_entry.id   AF-A0A7V9GEB8-F1
#
_cell.length_a   1.000
_cell.length_b   1.000
_cell.length_c   1.000
_cell.angle_alpha   90.00
_cell.angle_beta   90.00
_cell.angle_gamma   90.00
#
_symmetry.space_group_name_H-M   'P 1'
#
loop_
_entity.id
_entity.type
_entity.pdbx_description
1 polymer ?
#
loop_
_entity_poly.entity_id
_entity_poly.type
_entity_poly.pdbx_seq_one_letter_code
_entity_poly.pdbx_strand_id
1 'polypeptide(L)' 'METYTITILEPKAEKLLDDLADLNLIKVQKNEKPEKKKRKFGSMKNLVVRIADDFDEPLEDFKEYM' A
#
# COMPACT_ATOMS: atom_id res chain seq x y z
N MET A 1 22.68 18.64 -3.78
CA MET A 1 22.73 17.32 -3.13
C MET A 1 22.33 16.31 -4.19
N GLU A 2 23.21 15.38 -4.51
CA GLU A 2 22.92 14.31 -5.47
C GLU A 2 22.32 13.12 -4.72
N THR A 3 21.36 12.43 -5.33
CA THR A 3 20.68 11.27 -4.71
C THR A 3 20.92 10.03 -5.54
N TYR A 4 21.45 8.99 -4.89
CA TYR A 4 21.77 7.71 -5.52
C TYR A 4 20.85 6.61 -4.96
N THR A 5 20.36 5.72 -5.84
CA THR A 5 19.59 4.54 -5.42
C THR A 5 20.54 3.38 -5.14
N ILE A 6 20.52 2.86 -3.91
CA ILE A 6 21.40 1.77 -3.48
C ILE A 6 20.57 0.49 -3.37
N THR A 7 21.08 -0.61 -3.93
CA THR A 7 20.52 -1.95 -3.76
C THR A 7 21.37 -2.72 -2.75
N ILE A 8 20.77 -3.14 -1.64
CA ILE A 8 21.45 -3.92 -0.60
C ILE A 8 21.48 -5.39 -1.04
N LEU A 9 22.69 -5.90 -1.33
CA LEU A 9 22.90 -7.30 -1.75
C LEU A 9 23.21 -8.23 -0.57
N GLU A 10 23.88 -7.71 0.46
CA GLU A 10 24.29 -8.46 1.64
C GLU A 10 23.88 -7.72 2.92
N PRO A 11 23.58 -8.44 4.02
CA PRO A 11 23.18 -7.83 5.29
C PRO A 11 24.29 -7.01 5.94
N LYS A 12 25.56 -7.25 5.57
CA LYS A 12 26.70 -6.44 6.05
C LYS A 12 26.64 -5.00 5.55
N ALA A 13 26.00 -4.75 4.40
CA ALA A 13 25.93 -3.42 3.83
C ALA A 13 25.04 -2.48 4.68
N GLU A 14 24.06 -2.99 5.41
CA GLU A 14 23.25 -2.17 6.33
C GLU A 14 24.11 -1.54 7.44
N LYS A 15 24.99 -2.34 8.04
CA LYS A 15 25.91 -1.86 9.10
C LYS A 15 26.83 -0.76 8.59
N LEU A 16 27.35 -0.90 7.37
CA LEU A 16 28.21 0.12 6.77
C LEU A 16 27.46 1.43 6.48
N LEU A 17 26.16 1.36 6.15
CA LEU A 17 25.34 2.56 5.97
C LEU A 17 25.13 3.28 7.29
N ASP A 18 24.94 2.55 8.39
CA ASP A 18 24.83 3.12 9.73
C ASP A 18 26.14 3.82 10.13
N ASP A 19 27.30 3.18 9.92
CA ASP A 19 28.61 3.77 10.21
C ASP A 19 28.83 5.09 9.42
N LEU A 20 28.42 5.13 8.14
CA LEU A 20 28.53 6.34 7.30
C LEU A 20 27.54 7.43 7.73
N ALA A 21 26.36 7.04 8.22
CA ALA A 21 25.37 7.96 8.75
C ALA A 21 25.84 8.59 10.07
N ASP A 22 26.47 7.81 10.95
CA ASP A 22 27.06 8.28 12.21
C ASP A 22 28.17 9.32 11.97
N LEU A 23 28.92 9.15 10.89
CA LEU A 23 29.91 10.14 10.43
C LEU A 23 29.28 11.36 9.73
N ASN A 24 27.95 11.45 9.65
CA ASN A 24 27.19 12.48 8.94
C ASN A 24 27.58 12.64 7.45
N LEU A 25 28.15 11.60 6.84
CA LEU A 25 28.57 11.64 5.43
C LEU A 25 27.38 11.39 4.49
N ILE A 26 26.36 10.68 4.97
CA ILE A 26 25.15 10.35 4.21
C ILE A 26 23.91 10.55 5.07
N LYS A 27 22.77 10.75 4.40
CA LYS A 27 21.45 10.72 5.03
C LYS A 27 20.66 9.54 4.48
N VAL A 28 20.47 8.50 5.29
CA VAL A 28 19.72 7.32 4.90
C VAL A 28 18.22 7.61 4.99
N GLN A 29 17.49 7.41 3.90
CA GLN A 29 16.02 7.50 3.86
C GLN A 29 15.47 6.15 3.42
N LYS A 30 14.95 5.38 4.37
CA LYS A 30 14.31 4.10 4.08
C LYS A 30 12.88 4.36 3.61
N ASN A 31 12.61 4.10 2.34
CA ASN A 31 11.25 4.11 1.80
C ASN A 31 10.53 2.84 2.26
N GLU A 32 10.03 2.85 3.49
CA GLU A 32 9.17 1.77 3.97
C GLU A 32 7.84 1.84 3.23
N LYS A 33 7.48 0.76 2.53
CA LYS A 33 6.14 0.64 1.95
C LYS A 33 5.14 0.78 3.09
N PRO A 34 4.11 1.62 2.98
CA PRO A 34 3.12 1.76 4.02
C PRO A 34 2.53 0.38 4.31
N GLU A 35 2.63 -0.06 5.57
CA GLU A 35 2.02 -1.31 5.99
C GLU A 35 0.53 -1.26 5.63
N LYS A 36 0.09 -2.23 4.82
CA LYS A 36 -1.32 -2.34 4.46
C LYS A 36 -2.10 -2.68 5.72
N LYS A 37 -2.74 -1.68 6.34
CA LYS A 37 -3.61 -1.86 7.50
C LYS A 37 -4.66 -2.94 7.18
N LYS A 38 -4.78 -3.95 8.04
CA LYS A 38 -5.84 -4.95 7.95
C LYS A 38 -7.19 -4.24 8.02
N ARG A 39 -8.08 -4.50 7.06
CA ARG A 39 -9.43 -3.92 7.05
C ARG A 39 -10.20 -4.43 8.27
N LYS A 40 -10.83 -3.52 9.01
CA LYS A 40 -11.73 -3.88 10.11
C LYS A 40 -13.13 -4.21 9.57
N PHE A 41 -13.91 -4.96 10.35
CA PHE A 41 -15.32 -5.17 10.07
C PHE A 41 -16.04 -3.82 9.93
N GLY A 42 -16.94 -3.70 8.95
CA GLY A 42 -17.63 -2.43 8.68
C GLY A 42 -16.76 -1.32 8.10
N SER A 43 -15.55 -1.62 7.60
CA SER A 43 -14.68 -0.63 6.93
C SER A 43 -15.30 0.02 5.70
N MET A 44 -16.35 -0.59 5.14
CA MET A 44 -17.13 -0.08 4.02
C MET A 44 -18.49 0.52 4.44
N LYS A 45 -18.78 0.57 5.76
CA LYS A 45 -20.02 1.15 6.27
C LYS A 45 -20.07 2.62 5.87
N ASN A 46 -21.16 3.02 5.22
CA ASN A 46 -21.38 4.36 4.65
C ASN A 46 -20.52 4.69 3.41
N LEU A 47 -19.81 3.72 2.80
CA LEU A 47 -19.11 3.97 1.53
C LEU A 47 -20.09 4.03 0.35
N VAL A 48 -21.11 3.18 0.37
CA VAL A 48 -22.15 3.15 -0.65
C VAL A 48 -23.20 4.19 -0.27
N VAL A 49 -23.03 5.41 -0.79
CA VAL A 49 -23.91 6.57 -0.51
C VAL A 49 -25.06 6.67 -1.52
N ARG A 50 -24.86 6.14 -2.73
CA ARG A 50 -25.89 6.07 -3.76
C ARG A 50 -25.88 4.68 -4.38
N ILE A 51 -27.06 4.11 -4.47
CA ILE A 51 -27.37 2.90 -5.24
C ILE A 51 -28.17 3.41 -6.45
N ALA A 52 -28.02 2.76 -7.60
CA ALA A 52 -28.81 3.10 -8.78
C ALA A 52 -30.29 2.74 -8.54
N ASP A 53 -31.21 3.51 -9.13
CA ASP A 53 -32.65 3.34 -8.89
C ASP A 53 -33.18 2.00 -9.44
N ASP A 54 -32.45 1.39 -10.38
CA ASP A 54 -32.72 0.11 -11.05
C ASP A 54 -32.03 -1.10 -10.38
N PHE A 55 -31.40 -0.94 -9.21
CA PHE A 55 -30.67 -2.04 -8.56
C PHE A 55 -31.55 -3.24 -8.22
N ASP A 56 -32.83 -3.01 -7.91
CA ASP A 56 -33.80 -4.06 -7.61
C ASP A 56 -34.49 -4.60 -8.87
N GLU A 57 -34.18 -4.07 -10.06
CA GLU A 57 -34.76 -4.56 -11.31
C GLU A 57 -34.25 -5.98 -11.64
N PRO A 58 -35.13 -6.88 -12.08
CA PRO A 58 -34.72 -8.23 -12.46
C PRO A 58 -33.79 -8.15 -13.66
N LEU A 59 -32.57 -8.64 -13.49
CA LEU A 59 -31.64 -8.81 -14.60
C LEU A 59 -32.20 -9.84 -15.58
N GLU A 60 -32.49 -9.41 -16.81
CA GLU A 60 -33.05 -10.27 -17.88
C GLU A 60 -32.23 -11.55 -18.08
N ASP A 61 -30.90 -11.47 -17.96
CA ASP A 61 -29.96 -12.57 -18.08
C ASP A 61 -30.11 -13.66 -16.99
N PHE A 62 -30.80 -13.37 -15.89
CA PHE A 62 -31.03 -14.31 -14.78
C PHE A 62 -32.43 -14.93 -14.79
N LYS A 63 -33.34 -14.48 -15.66
CA LYS A 63 -34.69 -15.07 -15.78
C LYS A 63 -34.68 -16.52 -16.26
N GLU A 64 -33.66 -16.91 -17.01
CA GLU A 64 -33.50 -18.28 -17.49
C GLU A 64 -32.96 -19.24 -16.41
N TYR A 65 -32.54 -18.71 -15.25
CA TYR A 65 -31.90 -19.46 -14.16
C TYR A 65 -32.73 -19.54 -12.86
N MET A 66 -33.81 -18.75 -12.73
CA MET A 66 -34.76 -18.72 -11.60
C MET A 66 -36.07 -19.38 -11.97
#